data_AF-A0A0G0VN85-F1
#
_entry.id   AF-A0A0G0VN85-F1
#
_cell.length_a   1.000
_cell.length_b   1.000
_cell.length_c   1.000
_cell.angle_alpha   90.00
_cell.angle_beta   90.00
_cell.angle_gamma   90.00
#
_symmetry.space_group_name_H-M   'P 1'
#
loop_
_entity.id
_entity.type
_entity.pdbx_description
1 polymer ?
#
loop_
_entity_poly.entity_id
_entity_poly.type
_entity_poly.pdbx_seq_one_letter_code
_entity_poly.pdbx_strand_id
1 'polypeptide(L)' 'MSKIIGIDLGTTNSVVAIMEAGSPKVIHNSEGANTTPSVVVPDQNLVGVPAKRQQIVNPKNTVFSIKRLMGRKFSDPEV' A
#
# COMPACT_ATOMS: atom_id res chain seq x y z
N MET A 1 -5.78 -26.05 2.25
CA MET A 1 -6.71 -24.90 2.37
C MET A 1 -5.91 -23.62 2.37
N SER A 2 -6.29 -22.64 1.56
CA SER A 2 -5.74 -21.29 1.62
C SER A 2 -6.20 -20.59 2.91
N LYS A 3 -5.34 -19.77 3.52
CA LYS A 3 -5.74 -18.90 4.63
C LYS A 3 -6.47 -17.67 4.06
N ILE A 4 -7.56 -17.26 4.69
CA ILE A 4 -8.14 -15.92 4.47
C ILE A 4 -7.21 -14.91 5.13
N ILE A 5 -6.88 -13.83 4.44
CA ILE A 5 -6.04 -12.74 4.95
C ILE A 5 -6.89 -11.49 5.15
N GLY A 6 -6.57 -10.71 6.18
CA GLY A 6 -7.09 -9.36 6.37
C GLY A 6 -6.10 -8.36 5.81
N ILE A 7 -6.56 -7.47 4.92
CA ILE A 7 -5.73 -6.38 4.39
C ILE A 7 -6.38 -5.07 4.81
N ASP A 8 -5.66 -4.29 5.62
CA ASP A 8 -5.92 -2.85 5.73
C ASP A 8 -5.20 -2.14 4.60
N LEU A 9 -5.96 -1.74 3.58
CA LEU A 9 -5.45 -0.97 2.45
C LEU A 9 -5.56 0.51 2.78
N GLY A 10 -4.66 1.06 3.62
CA GLY A 10 -4.73 2.46 4.05
C GLY A 10 -4.23 3.46 3.00
N THR A 11 -4.53 4.75 3.20
CA THR A 11 -4.11 5.83 2.28
C THR A 11 -2.59 6.03 2.26
N THR A 12 -1.95 5.90 3.43
CA THR A 12 -0.52 6.18 3.62
C THR A 12 0.29 4.90 3.80
N ASN A 13 -0.21 3.98 4.60
CA ASN A 13 0.39 2.66 4.83
C ASN A 13 -0.70 1.60 4.75
N SER A 14 -0.28 0.38 4.40
CA SER A 14 -1.13 -0.81 4.39
C SER A 14 -0.54 -1.89 5.28
N VAL A 15 -1.40 -2.78 5.78
CA VAL A 15 -1.04 -3.89 6.69
C VAL A 15 -1.76 -5.15 6.26
N VAL A 16 -1.12 -6.30 6.42
CA VAL A 16 -1.74 -7.60 6.20
C VAL A 16 -1.60 -8.47 7.45
N ALA A 17 -2.67 -9.18 7.78
CA ALA A 17 -2.75 -10.06 8.94
C ALA A 17 -3.46 -11.37 8.59
N ILE A 18 -3.19 -12.40 9.39
CA ILE A 18 -3.86 -13.71 9.35
C ILE A 18 -4.37 -14.09 10.74
N MET A 19 -5.32 -15.01 10.79
CA MET A 19 -5.65 -15.71 12.03
C MET A 19 -4.70 -16.90 12.21
N GLU A 20 -4.01 -16.95 13.36
CA GLU A 20 -3.12 -18.03 13.76
C GLU A 20 -3.47 -18.45 15.20
N ALA A 21 -3.79 -19.73 15.40
CA ALA A 21 -4.19 -20.29 16.69
C ALA A 21 -5.28 -19.48 17.42
N GLY A 22 -6.28 -18.98 16.67
CA GLY A 22 -7.39 -18.21 17.22
C GLY A 22 -7.09 -16.73 17.50
N SER A 23 -5.87 -16.27 17.26
CA SER A 23 -5.47 -14.86 17.46
C SER A 23 -5.04 -14.20 16.14
N PRO A 24 -5.28 -12.89 15.95
CA PRO A 24 -4.77 -12.17 14.79
C PRO A 24 -3.27 -11.94 14.89
N LYS A 25 -2.55 -12.12 13.78
CA LYS A 25 -1.11 -11.88 13.68
C LYS A 25 -0.78 -11.11 12.41
N VAL A 26 -0.05 -10.01 12.56
CA VAL A 26 0.48 -9.21 11.44
C VAL A 26 1.61 -9.96 10.76
N ILE A 27 1.68 -9.88 9.43
CA ILE A 27 2.75 -10.45 8.63
C ILE A 27 3.74 -9.33 8.26
N HIS A 28 5.01 -9.53 8.56
CA HIS A 28 6.08 -8.63 8.12
C HIS A 28 6.19 -8.63 6.60
N ASN A 29 6.40 -7.46 6.00
CA ASN A 29 6.75 -7.37 4.59
C ASN A 29 8.20 -7.83 4.34
N SER A 30 8.63 -7.85 3.07
CA SER A 30 9.99 -8.24 2.68
C SER A 30 11.10 -7.38 3.28
N GLU A 31 10.77 -6.17 3.76
CA GLU A 31 11.69 -5.24 4.42
C GLU A 31 11.70 -5.42 5.96
N GLY A 32 10.96 -6.41 6.48
CA GLY A 32 10.85 -6.69 7.91
C GLY A 32 9.87 -5.78 8.68
N ALA A 33 9.18 -4.86 8.01
CA ALA A 33 8.25 -3.93 8.65
C ALA A 33 6.83 -4.51 8.75
N ASN A 34 6.11 -4.15 9.81
CA ASN A 34 4.70 -4.51 10.02
C ASN A 34 3.73 -3.75 9.09
N THR A 35 4.21 -2.69 8.43
CA THR A 35 3.42 -1.87 7.53
C THR A 35 4.19 -1.61 6.25
N THR A 36 3.47 -1.45 5.15
CA THR A 36 4.05 -1.14 3.83
C THR A 36 3.51 0.22 3.37
N PRO A 37 4.35 1.18 2.95
CA PRO A 37 3.86 2.42 2.37
C PRO A 37 2.93 2.18 1.18
N SER A 38 1.79 2.87 1.14
CA SER A 38 0.83 2.82 0.03
C SER A 38 1.31 3.70 -1.13
N VAL A 39 2.46 3.31 -1.69
CA VAL A 39 3.18 4.01 -2.75
C VAL A 39 3.60 3.00 -3.82
N VAL A 40 3.43 3.36 -5.09
CA VAL A 40 3.78 2.52 -6.24
C VAL A 40 4.50 3.32 -7.32
N VAL A 41 5.37 2.66 -8.06
CA VAL A 41 5.95 3.13 -9.34
C VAL A 41 5.56 2.06 -10.38
N PRO A 42 4.40 2.20 -11.05
CA PRO A 42 3.79 1.10 -11.82
C PRO A 42 4.62 0.65 -13.01
N ASP A 43 5.28 1.59 -13.70
CA ASP A 43 6.15 1.32 -14.85
C ASP A 43 7.37 0.46 -14.50
N GLN A 44 7.80 0.49 -13.23
CA GLN A 44 8.96 -0.28 -12.73
C GLN A 44 8.57 -1.42 -11.79
N ASN A 45 7.27 -1.68 -11.59
CA ASN A 45 6.76 -2.68 -10.65
C ASN A 45 7.29 -2.53 -9.22
N LEU A 46 7.53 -1.30 -8.75
CA LEU A 46 7.94 -1.05 -7.38
C LEU A 46 6.74 -0.72 -6.50
N VAL A 47 6.73 -1.26 -5.29
CA VAL A 47 5.69 -1.06 -4.28
C VAL A 47 6.33 -0.85 -2.92
N GLY A 48 5.75 0.00 -2.07
CA GLY A 48 6.21 0.15 -0.69
C GLY A 48 7.46 1.00 -0.55
N VAL A 49 8.43 0.52 0.24
CA VAL A 49 9.66 1.26 0.56
C VAL A 49 10.49 1.58 -0.69
N PRO A 50 10.75 0.64 -1.62
CA PRO A 50 11.44 0.93 -2.88
C PRO A 50 10.78 2.06 -3.69
N ALA A 51 9.45 2.03 -3.84
CA ALA A 51 8.70 3.07 -4.55
C ALA A 51 8.78 4.42 -3.82
N LYS A 52 8.64 4.42 -2.49
CA LYS A 52 8.73 5.65 -1.67
C LYS A 52 10.10 6.32 -1.78
N ARG A 53 11.19 5.56 -1.90
CA ARG A 53 12.55 6.11 -2.11
C ARG A 53 12.68 6.87 -3.44
N GLN A 54 11.84 6.55 -4.42
CA GLN A 54 11.85 7.23 -5.71
C GLN A 54 11.09 8.56 -5.71
N GLN A 55 10.32 8.90 -4.67
CA GLN A 55 9.42 10.05 -4.69
C GLN A 55 10.11 11.38 -5.01
N ILE A 56 11.39 11.54 -4.63
CA ILE A 56 12.17 12.75 -4.92
C ILE A 56 12.79 12.72 -6.33
N VAL A 57 13.28 11.57 -6.77
CA VAL A 57 14.05 11.43 -8.03
C VAL A 57 13.18 11.10 -9.25
N ASN A 58 12.01 10.49 -9.04
CA ASN A 58 11.04 10.12 -10.04
C ASN A 58 9.62 10.56 -9.62
N PRO A 59 9.39 11.87 -9.37
CA PRO A 59 8.15 12.36 -8.77
C PRO A 59 6.94 12.17 -9.69
N LYS A 60 7.13 12.22 -11.01
CA LYS A 60 6.02 12.12 -11.99
C LYS A 60 5.45 10.70 -12.10
N ASN A 61 6.26 9.67 -11.90
CA ASN A 61 5.80 8.27 -12.02
C ASN A 61 5.57 7.61 -10.64
N THR A 62 5.89 8.30 -9.54
CA THR A 62 5.62 7.80 -8.17
C THR A 62 4.21 8.19 -7.74
N VAL A 63 3.34 7.21 -7.56
CA VAL A 63 1.93 7.40 -7.18
C VAL A 63 1.74 7.08 -5.69
N PHE A 64 1.09 7.99 -4.96
CA PHE A 64 0.77 7.85 -3.53
C PHE A 64 -0.56 8.53 -3.20
N SER A 65 -1.12 8.26 -2.02
CA SER A 65 -2.42 8.82 -1.58
C SER A 65 -3.60 8.49 -2.49
N ILE A 66 -3.47 7.50 -3.38
CA ILE A 66 -4.47 7.14 -4.39
C ILE A 66 -5.84 6.80 -3.78
N LYS A 67 -5.87 6.28 -2.55
CA LYS A 67 -7.12 6.00 -1.82
C LYS A 67 -8.02 7.21 -1.63
N ARG A 68 -7.46 8.43 -1.68
CA ARG A 68 -8.26 9.67 -1.65
C ARG A 68 -9.03 9.91 -2.94
N LEU A 69 -8.54 9.37 -4.05
CA LEU A 69 -9.08 9.57 -5.41
C LEU A 69 -9.84 8.35 -5.93
N MET A 70 -9.65 7.17 -5.33
CA MET A 70 -10.36 5.95 -5.72
C MET A 70 -11.88 6.16 -5.67
N GLY A 71 -12.55 5.84 -6.78
CA GLY A 71 -14.00 5.98 -6.92
C GLY A 71 -14.52 7.41 -7.10
N ARG A 72 -13.64 8.43 -7.08
CA ARG A 72 -14.02 9.81 -7.40
C ARG A 72 -14.11 10.02 -8.90
N LYS A 73 -14.92 11.00 -9.31
CA LYS A 73 -14.96 11.48 -10.70
C LYS A 73 -13.89 12.53 -10.88
N PHE A 74 -13.40 12.66 -12.10
CA PHE A 74 -12.43 13.69 -12.47
C PHE A 74 -12.97 15.13 -12.31
N SER A 75 -14.30 15.28 -12.24
CA SER A 75 -14.97 16.57 -12.03
C SER A 75 -15.25 16.88 -10.55
N ASP A 76 -14.91 16.00 -9.62
CA ASP A 76 -15.17 16.24 -8.19
C ASP A 76 -14.26 17.37 -7.68
N PRO A 77 -14.75 18.30 -6.83
CA PRO A 77 -13.98 19.47 -6.39
C PRO A 77 -12.64 19.17 -5.70
N GLU A 78 -12.50 17.96 -5.15
CA GLU A 78 -11.29 17.52 -4.44
C GLU A 78 -10.28 16.77 -5.33
N VAL A 79 -10.57 16.61 -6.62
CA VAL A 79 -9.72 15.98 -7.65
C VAL A 79 -9.10 17.05 -8.54
#